data_AF-A0AA88V715-F1
#
_entry.id   AF-A0AA88V715-F1
#
_cell.length_a   1.000
_cell.length_b   1.000
_cell.length_c   1.000
_cell.angle_alpha   90.00
_cell.angle_beta   90.00
_cell.angle_gamma   90.00
#
_symmetry.space_group_name_H-M   'P 1'
#
loop_
_entity.id
_entity.type
_entity.pdbx_description
1 polymer ?
#
loop_
_entity_poly.entity_id
_entity_poly.type
_entity_poly.pdbx_seq_one_letter_code
_entity_poly.pdbx_strand_id
1 'polypeptide(L)'
;MEPDSKEMWLHKSVVPSPLLESINISGWANPKFLPWGLLQSFTSLERLEIEDCPKFRSLSRGLLPTLSSLVIKECPLLQRRCSKEKRDYWPLIANIPQRGIGR
;
A
#
# COMPACT_ATOMS: atom_id res chain seq x y z
N MET A 1 42.92 -2.08 -0.18
CA MET A 1 42.59 -3.50 -0.38
C MET A 1 41.72 -3.91 0.78
N GLU A 2 40.41 -4.10 0.73
CA GLU A 2 39.29 -3.91 -0.20
C GLU A 2 38.10 -3.67 0.76
N PRO A 3 37.09 -2.83 0.46
CA PRO A 3 35.92 -2.76 1.32
C PRO A 3 35.10 -4.05 1.16
N ASP A 4 34.89 -4.69 2.31
CA ASP A 4 33.97 -5.78 2.63
C ASP A 4 32.73 -5.83 1.72
N SER A 5 32.78 -6.74 0.75
CA SER A 5 31.69 -7.15 -0.15
C SER A 5 30.63 -7.96 0.59
N LYS A 6 30.12 -7.41 1.70
CA LYS A 6 28.85 -7.83 2.30
C LYS A 6 27.74 -7.52 1.31
N GLU A 7 27.59 -8.48 0.42
CA GLU A 7 26.37 -8.84 -0.25
C GLU A 7 25.60 -7.63 -0.76
N MET A 8 26.03 -7.21 -1.95
CA MET A 8 25.26 -6.42 -2.90
C MET A 8 23.98 -7.18 -3.29
N TRP A 9 23.06 -7.36 -2.35
CA TRP A 9 21.67 -7.66 -2.66
C TRP A 9 21.10 -6.41 -3.32
N LEU A 10 21.14 -6.38 -4.64
CA LEU A 10 20.34 -5.49 -5.48
C LEU A 10 18.85 -5.85 -5.31
N HIS A 11 18.32 -5.74 -4.09
CA HIS A 11 16.91 -5.42 -3.93
C HIS A 11 16.80 -4.00 -4.44
N LYS A 12 16.36 -3.86 -5.69
CA LYS A 12 15.94 -2.61 -6.34
C LYS A 12 15.30 -1.72 -5.28
N SER A 13 16.10 -0.82 -4.70
CA SER A 13 15.64 0.04 -3.62
C SER A 13 14.62 0.94 -4.28
N VAL A 14 13.36 0.78 -3.88
CA VAL A 14 12.31 1.73 -4.22
C VAL A 14 12.72 3.02 -3.52
N VAL A 15 13.45 3.89 -4.22
CA VAL A 15 13.80 5.19 -3.70
C VAL A 15 12.49 5.98 -3.65
N PRO A 16 12.07 6.53 -2.50
CA PRO A 16 10.84 7.28 -2.42
C PRO A 16 11.00 8.55 -3.25
N SER A 17 10.51 8.53 -4.48
CA SER A 17 10.48 9.69 -5.35
C SER A 17 9.37 10.62 -4.86
N PRO A 18 9.67 11.89 -4.52
CA PRO A 18 8.67 12.83 -4.01
C PRO A 18 7.62 13.25 -5.05
N LEU A 19 7.65 12.69 -6.26
CA LEU A 19 6.71 12.95 -7.34
C LEU A 19 5.76 11.77 -7.62
N LEU A 20 5.85 10.68 -6.86
CA LEU A 20 5.00 9.52 -7.12
C LEU A 20 3.61 9.73 -6.55
N GLU A 21 2.68 10.08 -7.43
CA GLU A 21 1.28 10.35 -7.07
C GLU A 21 0.42 9.10 -7.07
N SER A 22 0.85 8.02 -7.74
CA SER A 22 0.03 6.82 -7.96
C SER A 22 0.84 5.54 -7.81
N ILE A 23 0.34 4.59 -7.02
CA ILE A 23 0.88 3.25 -6.86
C ILE A 23 -0.19 2.22 -7.21
N ASN A 24 0.18 1.23 -8.00
CA ASN A 24 -0.63 0.05 -8.28
C ASN A 24 0.12 -1.20 -7.81
N ILE A 25 -0.55 -2.06 -7.06
CA ILE A 25 -0.05 -3.33 -6.54
C ILE A 25 -0.98 -4.43 -7.04
N SER A 26 -0.51 -5.32 -7.91
CA SER A 26 -1.32 -6.40 -8.44
C SER A 26 -0.64 -7.78 -8.34
N GLY A 27 -1.44 -8.84 -8.19
CA GLY A 27 -0.98 -10.23 -8.26
C GLY A 27 -0.05 -10.66 -7.12
N TRP A 28 -0.10 -9.99 -5.97
CA TRP A 28 0.78 -10.31 -4.84
C TRP A 28 0.25 -11.47 -4.00
N ALA A 29 0.75 -12.67 -4.33
CA ALA A 29 0.46 -13.91 -3.61
C ALA A 29 1.38 -14.17 -2.39
N ASN A 30 2.39 -13.32 -2.14
CA ASN A 30 3.31 -13.44 -1.01
C ASN A 30 3.10 -12.30 -0.01
N PRO A 31 2.65 -12.58 1.23
CA PRO A 31 2.32 -11.57 2.23
C PRO A 31 3.54 -10.96 2.93
N LYS A 32 4.77 -11.33 2.52
CA LYS A 32 6.00 -10.82 3.10
C LYS A 32 6.22 -9.36 2.69
N PHE A 33 5.53 -8.49 3.41
CA PHE A 33 5.79 -7.07 3.63
C PHE A 33 6.06 -6.24 2.38
N LEU A 34 5.04 -5.51 1.91
CA LEU A 34 5.35 -4.20 1.37
C LEU A 34 5.86 -3.36 2.54
N PRO A 35 7.03 -2.72 2.44
CA PRO A 35 7.49 -1.81 3.48
C PRO A 35 6.59 -0.56 3.46
N TRP A 36 5.46 -0.58 4.16
CA TRP A 36 4.60 0.59 4.24
C TRP A 36 5.28 1.80 4.89
N GLY A 37 6.34 1.56 5.66
CA GLY A 37 7.27 2.61 6.11
C GLY A 37 7.84 3.40 4.93
N LEU A 38 8.14 2.73 3.82
CA LEU A 38 8.59 3.36 2.59
C LEU A 38 7.46 4.13 1.89
N LEU A 39 6.24 3.59 1.88
CA LEU A 39 5.09 4.29 1.31
C LEU A 39 4.78 5.61 2.03
N GLN A 40 5.01 5.68 3.35
CA GLN A 40 4.87 6.91 4.13
C GLN A 40 5.91 7.97 3.75
N SER A 41 7.04 7.59 3.15
CA SER A 41 8.03 8.54 2.64
C SER A 41 7.62 9.19 1.32
N PHE A 42 6.58 8.67 0.64
CA PHE A 42 6.02 9.32 -0.55
C PHE A 42 5.00 10.37 -0.10
N THR A 43 5.50 11.56 0.19
CA THR A 43 4.68 12.69 0.66
C THR A 43 3.62 13.15 -0.34
N SER A 44 3.80 12.81 -1.62
CA SER A 44 2.90 13.22 -2.71
C SER A 44 2.01 12.08 -3.20
N LEU A 45 1.96 10.94 -2.49
CA LEU A 45 1.13 9.81 -2.90
C LEU A 45 -0.36 10.12 -2.67
N GLU A 46 -1.11 10.20 -3.76
CA GLU A 46 -2.54 10.49 -3.75
C GLU A 46 -3.41 9.30 -4.12
N ARG A 47 -2.89 8.37 -4.94
CA ARG A 47 -3.66 7.25 -5.50
C ARG A 47 -3.02 5.91 -5.16
N LEU A 48 -3.81 5.01 -4.60
CA LEU A 48 -3.41 3.64 -4.28
C LEU A 48 -4.42 2.65 -4.85
N GLU A 49 -3.97 1.78 -5.76
CA GLU A 49 -4.74 0.67 -6.28
C GLU A 49 -4.10 -0.66 -5.87
N ILE A 50 -4.93 -1.59 -5.39
CA ILE A 50 -4.52 -2.93 -4.98
C ILE A 50 -5.49 -3.94 -5.57
N GLU A 51 -4.97 -4.88 -6.36
CA GLU A 51 -5.77 -5.85 -7.11
C GLU A 51 -5.19 -7.27 -6.99
N ASP A 52 -6.03 -8.28 -6.86
CA ASP A 52 -5.62 -9.70 -6.83
C ASP A 52 -4.48 -10.00 -5.83
N CYS A 53 -4.64 -9.50 -4.61
CA CYS A 53 -3.70 -9.71 -3.50
C CYS A 53 -4.40 -10.45 -2.35
N PRO A 54 -4.71 -11.77 -2.49
CA PRO A 54 -5.59 -12.49 -1.57
C PRO A 54 -5.03 -12.66 -0.16
N LYS A 55 -3.70 -12.61 0.01
CA LYS A 55 -3.03 -12.75 1.32
C LYS A 55 -2.72 -11.42 1.99
N PHE A 56 -3.06 -10.30 1.36
CA PHE A 56 -2.72 -8.97 1.81
C PHE A 56 -3.69 -8.47 2.89
N ARG A 57 -3.16 -8.09 4.07
CA ARG A 57 -3.97 -7.89 5.29
C ARG A 57 -3.95 -6.49 5.87
N SER A 58 -2.92 -5.71 5.58
CA SER A 58 -2.66 -4.47 6.28
C SER A 58 -2.15 -3.38 5.35
N LEU A 59 -2.55 -2.16 5.68
CA LEU A 59 -2.04 -0.92 5.11
C LEU A 59 -1.49 -0.03 6.23
N SER A 60 -0.59 0.89 5.87
CA SER A 60 -0.16 1.94 6.79
C SER A 60 -1.30 2.89 7.08
N ARG A 61 -1.69 2.98 8.36
CA ARG A 61 -2.74 3.89 8.83
C ARG A 61 -2.40 5.36 8.60
N GLY A 62 -1.10 5.71 8.60
CA GLY A 62 -0.63 7.06 8.30
C GLY A 62 -0.73 7.44 6.81
N LEU A 63 -0.75 6.46 5.90
CA LEU A 63 -0.89 6.69 4.47
C LEU A 63 -2.35 6.88 4.05
N LEU A 64 -3.26 6.09 4.62
CA LEU A 64 -4.69 6.13 4.28
C LEU A 64 -5.33 7.54 4.23
N PRO A 65 -5.11 8.44 5.22
CA PRO A 65 -5.73 9.76 5.21
C PRO A 65 -5.10 10.74 4.20
N THR A 66 -3.94 10.44 3.62
CA THR A 66 -3.30 11.31 2.61
C THR A 66 -3.77 11.02 1.20
N LEU A 67 -4.51 9.91 1.00
CA LEU A 67 -4.95 9.47 -0.32
C LEU A 67 -6.20 10.23 -0.77
N SER A 68 -6.15 10.71 -2.01
CA SER A 68 -7.30 11.19 -2.78
C SER A 68 -8.07 10.04 -3.44
N SER A 69 -7.39 8.91 -3.73
CA SER A 69 -8.03 7.73 -4.29
C SER A 69 -7.51 6.41 -3.69
N LEU A 70 -8.44 5.51 -3.39
CA LEU A 70 -8.15 4.17 -2.90
C LEU A 70 -9.03 3.14 -3.62
N VAL A 71 -8.40 2.21 -4.33
CA VAL A 71 -9.07 1.09 -5.01
C VAL A 71 -8.54 -0.23 -4.49
N ILE A 72 -9.43 -1.13 -4.08
CA ILE A 72 -9.12 -2.45 -3.55
C ILE A 72 -10.04 -3.49 -4.20
N LYS A 73 -9.50 -4.27 -5.14
CA LYS A 73 -10.19 -5.32 -5.91
C LYS A 73 -9.63 -6.69 -5.62
N GLU A 74 -10.47 -7.72 -5.57
CA GLU A 74 -10.05 -9.12 -5.36
C GLU A 74 -9.07 -9.33 -4.18
N CYS A 75 -9.21 -8.50 -3.12
CA CYS A 75 -8.35 -8.52 -1.93
C CYS A 75 -9.20 -8.77 -0.67
N PRO A 76 -9.74 -9.99 -0.47
CA PRO A 76 -10.78 -10.27 0.53
C PRO A 76 -10.39 -9.90 1.97
N LEU A 77 -9.12 -10.11 2.36
CA LEU A 77 -8.65 -9.80 3.71
C LEU A 77 -8.59 -8.29 3.97
N LEU A 78 -8.15 -7.52 2.98
CA LEU A 78 -8.08 -6.07 3.09
C LEU A 78 -9.47 -5.42 3.00
N GLN A 79 -10.32 -5.90 2.08
CA GLN A 79 -11.71 -5.44 1.95
C GLN A 79 -12.48 -5.58 3.27
N ARG A 80 -12.28 -6.69 4.00
CA ARG A 80 -12.89 -6.89 5.33
C ARG A 80 -12.48 -5.82 6.33
N ARG A 81 -11.23 -5.35 6.30
CA ARG A 81 -10.71 -4.29 7.20
C ARG A 81 -11.19 -2.91 6.78
N CYS A 82 -11.36 -2.71 5.49
CA CYS A 82 -11.96 -1.51 4.89
C CYS A 82 -13.50 -1.50 4.96
N SER A 83 -14.15 -2.52 5.51
CA SER A 83 -15.61 -2.54 5.63
C SER A 83 -16.12 -1.59 6.74
N LYS A 84 -17.25 -0.92 6.45
CA LYS A 84 -18.03 -0.11 7.41
C LYS A 84 -18.30 -0.85 8.73
N GLU A 85 -18.58 -2.15 8.65
CA GLU A 85 -18.93 -2.97 9.81
C GLU A 85 -17.77 -3.16 10.79
N LYS A 86 -16.55 -3.32 10.28
CA LYS A 86 -15.39 -3.64 11.13
C LYS A 86 -14.73 -2.42 11.76
N ARG A 87 -15.09 -1.19 11.33
CA ARG A 87 -14.55 0.10 11.82
C ARG A 87 -13.02 0.18 11.93
N ASP A 88 -12.29 -0.65 11.19
CA ASP A 88 -10.85 -0.78 11.33
C ASP A 88 -10.12 0.30 10.52
N TYR A 89 -10.16 0.18 9.19
CA TYR A 89 -9.70 1.20 8.26
C TYR A 89 -10.81 2.13 7.80
N TRP A 90 -12.08 1.74 7.97
CA TRP A 90 -13.22 2.58 7.62
C TRP A 90 -13.10 4.04 8.06
N PRO A 91 -12.79 4.39 9.32
CA PRO A 91 -12.71 5.79 9.74
C PRO A 91 -11.59 6.58 9.03
N LEU A 92 -10.52 5.91 8.60
CA LEU A 92 -9.39 6.53 7.90
C LEU A 92 -9.69 6.74 6.42
N ILE A 93 -10.40 5.78 5.82
CA ILE A 93 -10.71 5.82 4.39
C ILE A 93 -12.05 6.48 4.10
N ALA A 94 -12.89 6.73 5.12
CA ALA A 94 -14.25 7.26 4.98
C ALA A 94 -14.28 8.57 4.17
N ASN A 95 -13.29 9.44 4.40
CA ASN A 95 -13.17 10.76 3.81
C ASN A 95 -12.43 10.77 2.46
N ILE A 96 -11.94 9.62 1.98
CA ILE A 96 -11.29 9.54 0.66
C ILE A 96 -12.35 9.78 -0.43
N PRO A 97 -12.16 10.76 -1.33
CA PRO A 97 -13.19 11.16 -2.29
C PRO A 97 -13.44 10.08 -3.35
N GLN A 98 -12.40 9.39 -3.82
CA GLN A 98 -12.51 8.35 -4.85
C GLN A 98 -12.15 6.97 -4.27
N ARG A 99 -13.15 6.25 -3.73
CA ARG A 99 -12.95 4.95 -3.08
C ARG A 99 -13.73 3.82 -3.74
N GLY A 100 -13.02 2.82 -4.25
CA GLY A 100 -13.61 1.58 -4.80
C GLY A 100 -13.17 0.36 -4.00
N ILE A 101 -14.06 -0.24 -3.21
CA ILE A 101 -13.77 -1.47 -2.44
C ILE A 101 -14.80 -2.52 -2.85
N GLY A 102 -14.38 -3.55 -3.55
CA GLY A 102 -15.31 -4.55 -4.08
C GLY A 102 -14.63 -5.57 -5.00
N ARG A 103 -15.43 -6.43 -5.63
CA ARG A 103 -14.94 -7.25 -6.74
C ARG A 103 -14.68 -6.39 -7.95
#